data_AF-A0A517WUZ5-F1
#
_entry.id   AF-A0A517WUZ5-F1
#
_cell.length_a   1.000
_cell.length_b   1.000
_cell.length_c   1.000
_cell.angle_alpha   90.00
_cell.angle_beta   90.00
_cell.angle_gamma   90.00
#
_symmetry.space_group_name_H-M   'P 1'
#
loop_
_entity.id
_entity.type
_entity.pdbx_description
1 polymer ?
#
loop_
_entity_poly.entity_id
_entity_poly.type
_entity_poly.pdbx_seq_one_letter_code
_entity_poly.pdbx_strand_id
1 'polypeptide(L)'
;MPTITLDIDRNSNHQLDVLAIFELIENEFSSAKLLSSDALLDRANNARVLLEKMDFDEKDKSKILRTLERNAKQYGPAYSFQISDESGIVNGVLRPIDITFMAESTISPELWERLVKFVQQFDIGKVSTFD
;
A
#
# COMPACT_ATOMS: atom_id res chain seq x y z
N MET A 1 -1.72 -4.18 -15.46
CA MET A 1 -1.46 -4.90 -14.19
C MET A 1 -2.66 -4.57 -13.35
N PRO A 2 -3.59 -5.52 -13.15
CA PRO A 2 -4.86 -5.23 -12.51
C PRO A 2 -4.63 -4.62 -11.13
N THR A 3 -5.20 -3.44 -10.91
CA THR A 3 -5.03 -2.66 -9.69
C THR A 3 -6.40 -2.21 -9.17
N ILE A 4 -6.65 -2.40 -7.88
CA ILE A 4 -7.81 -1.84 -7.19
C ILE A 4 -7.35 -0.98 -6.03
N THR A 5 -7.93 0.22 -5.94
CA THR A 5 -7.60 1.19 -4.90
C THR A 5 -8.87 1.71 -4.23
N LEU A 6 -8.85 1.71 -2.89
CA LEU A 6 -9.73 2.52 -2.05
C LEU A 6 -9.00 3.80 -1.69
N ASP A 7 -9.51 4.97 -2.09
CA ASP A 7 -8.94 6.27 -1.75
C ASP A 7 -9.92 7.05 -0.86
N ILE A 8 -9.49 7.37 0.36
CA ILE A 8 -10.28 8.16 1.30
C ILE A 8 -10.01 9.63 1.05
N ASP A 9 -11.07 10.43 0.95
CA ASP A 9 -10.93 11.87 0.78
C ASP A 9 -10.06 12.44 1.90
N ARG A 10 -8.95 13.04 1.48
CA ARG A 10 -7.92 13.62 2.35
C ARG A 10 -8.43 14.82 3.14
N ASN A 11 -9.54 15.42 2.71
CA ASN A 11 -10.20 16.51 3.41
C ASN A 11 -11.26 16.00 4.41
N SER A 12 -11.53 14.69 4.44
CA SER A 12 -12.39 14.08 5.44
C SER A 12 -11.61 13.86 6.75
N ASN A 13 -12.31 13.82 7.87
CA ASN A 13 -11.75 13.42 9.16
C ASN A 13 -11.61 11.89 9.30
N HIS A 14 -11.79 11.14 8.21
CA HIS A 14 -11.78 9.68 8.24
C HIS A 14 -10.36 9.18 7.95
N GLN A 15 -9.89 8.26 8.78
CA GLN A 15 -8.62 7.57 8.59
C GLN A 15 -8.83 6.09 8.86
N LEU A 16 -8.18 5.25 8.08
CA LEU A 16 -8.09 3.82 8.33
C LEU A 16 -7.19 3.58 9.53
N ASP A 17 -7.70 2.80 10.48
CA ASP A 17 -6.82 2.11 11.42
C ASP A 17 -6.15 0.96 10.67
N VAL A 18 -4.90 1.19 10.28
CA VAL A 18 -4.13 0.26 9.46
C VAL A 18 -4.07 -1.13 10.09
N LEU A 19 -3.88 -1.24 11.40
CA LEU A 19 -3.78 -2.55 12.05
C LEU A 19 -5.11 -3.27 12.03
N ALA A 20 -6.21 -2.59 12.37
CA ALA A 20 -7.54 -3.17 12.31
C ALA A 20 -7.93 -3.60 10.88
N ILE A 21 -7.57 -2.80 9.87
CA ILE A 21 -7.81 -3.16 8.47
C ILE A 21 -6.96 -4.36 8.06
N PHE A 22 -5.70 -4.43 8.50
CA PHE A 22 -4.87 -5.59 8.20
C PHE A 22 -5.41 -6.87 8.85
N GLU A 23 -5.92 -6.82 10.08
CA GLU A 23 -6.62 -7.94 10.70
C GLU A 23 -7.83 -8.40 9.88
N LEU A 24 -8.61 -7.45 9.30
CA LEU A 24 -9.70 -7.79 8.38
C LEU A 24 -9.19 -8.46 7.09
N ILE A 25 -8.04 -8.01 6.57
CA ILE A 25 -7.39 -8.64 5.41
C ILE A 25 -6.95 -10.06 5.75
N GLU A 26 -6.34 -10.31 6.91
CA GLU A 26 -5.91 -11.67 7.31
C GLU A 26 -7.10 -12.61 7.53
N ASN A 27 -8.21 -12.10 8.06
CA ASN A 27 -9.44 -12.87 8.25
C ASN A 27 -10.10 -13.24 6.91
N GLU A 28 -10.11 -12.32 5.94
CA GLU A 28 -10.69 -12.58 4.62
C GLU A 28 -9.75 -13.43 3.75
N PHE A 29 -8.45 -13.14 3.79
CA PHE A 29 -7.43 -13.78 2.99
C PHE A 29 -6.42 -14.47 3.91
N SER A 30 -6.66 -15.75 4.22
CA SER A 30 -5.82 -16.54 5.13
C SER A 30 -4.34 -16.66 4.73
N SER A 31 -4.02 -16.34 3.48
CA SER A 31 -2.64 -16.31 2.96
C SER A 31 -1.99 -14.93 3.01
N ALA A 32 -2.71 -13.91 3.49
CA ALA A 32 -2.18 -12.56 3.65
C ALA A 32 -1.01 -12.56 4.62
N LYS A 33 0.05 -11.85 4.25
CA LYS A 33 1.26 -11.69 5.06
C LYS A 33 1.72 -10.25 5.01
N LEU A 34 1.96 -9.66 6.17
CA LEU A 34 2.60 -8.36 6.27
C LEU A 34 4.09 -8.51 5.92
N LEU A 35 4.55 -7.74 4.94
CA LEU A 35 5.94 -7.76 4.49
C LEU A 35 6.81 -6.71 5.22
N SER A 36 6.25 -5.55 5.54
CA SER A 36 6.90 -4.52 6.36
C SER A 36 5.84 -3.64 7.03
N SER A 37 6.05 -3.35 8.31
CA SER A 37 5.20 -2.51 9.14
C SER A 37 5.40 -1.00 8.92
N ASP A 38 6.41 -0.58 8.15
CA ASP A 38 6.52 0.81 7.71
C ASP A 38 7.41 0.91 6.46
N ALA A 39 6.90 0.40 5.34
CA ALA A 39 7.61 0.37 4.08
C ALA A 39 8.01 1.77 3.57
N LEU A 40 7.41 2.86 4.06
CA LEU A 40 7.82 4.23 3.72
C LEU A 40 8.94 4.74 4.61
N LEU A 41 8.90 4.50 5.93
CA LEU A 41 10.03 4.83 6.82
C LEU A 41 11.24 3.95 6.51
N ASP A 42 11.02 2.66 6.25
CA ASP A 42 12.05 1.74 5.77
C ASP A 42 12.56 2.16 4.39
N ARG A 43 11.72 2.61 3.46
CA ARG A 43 12.19 3.18 2.18
C ARG A 43 12.93 4.49 2.37
N ALA A 44 12.56 5.36 3.31
CA ALA A 44 13.30 6.59 3.58
C ALA A 44 14.68 6.28 4.19
N ASN A 45 14.74 5.32 5.12
CA ASN A 45 15.99 4.84 5.72
C ASN A 45 16.87 4.11 4.69
N ASN A 46 16.30 3.21 3.90
CA ASN A 46 16.99 2.51 2.82
C ASN A 46 17.41 3.46 1.69
N ALA A 47 16.59 4.44 1.35
CA ALA A 47 16.94 5.49 0.39
C ALA A 47 18.09 6.35 0.92
N ARG A 48 18.13 6.66 2.24
CA ARG A 48 19.27 7.35 2.85
C ARG A 48 20.57 6.56 2.66
N VAL A 49 20.52 5.25 2.96
CA VAL A 49 21.68 4.33 2.78
C VAL A 49 22.06 4.13 1.30
N LEU A 50 21.09 4.09 0.39
CA LEU A 50 21.33 3.95 -1.05
C LEU A 50 21.87 5.25 -1.67
N LEU A 51 21.32 6.40 -1.29
CA LEU A 51 21.78 7.71 -1.75
C LEU A 51 23.21 8.00 -1.27
N GLU A 52 23.62 7.53 -0.10
CA GLU A 52 25.03 7.59 0.34
C GLU A 52 25.97 6.80 -0.58
N LYS A 53 25.49 5.72 -1.21
CA LYS A 53 26.25 4.86 -2.13
C LYS A 53 26.16 5.30 -3.59
N MET A 54 25.32 6.27 -3.90
CA MET A 54 25.10 6.76 -5.26
C MET A 54 25.83 8.09 -5.49
N ASP A 55 26.35 8.25 -6.69
CA ASP A 55 27.07 9.45 -7.13
C ASP A 55 26.07 10.55 -7.57
N PHE A 56 25.19 10.92 -6.65
CA PHE A 56 24.32 12.09 -6.78
C PHE A 56 24.94 13.30 -6.08
N ASP A 57 24.63 14.49 -6.56
CA ASP A 57 24.94 15.72 -5.82
C ASP A 57 24.17 15.76 -4.50
N GLU A 58 24.83 16.25 -3.44
CA GLU A 58 24.26 16.35 -2.09
C GLU A 58 22.92 17.11 -2.04
N LYS A 59 22.75 18.07 -2.95
CA LYS A 59 21.51 18.84 -3.11
C LYS A 59 20.33 17.96 -3.58
N ASP A 60 20.58 17.03 -4.48
CA ASP A 60 19.54 16.14 -5.02
C ASP A 60 19.20 15.03 -4.01
N LYS A 61 20.20 14.47 -3.33
CA LYS A 61 19.98 13.53 -2.20
C LYS A 61 19.07 14.16 -1.14
N SER A 62 19.38 15.39 -0.73
CA SER A 62 18.59 16.15 0.25
C SER A 62 17.15 16.40 -0.22
N LYS A 63 16.94 16.68 -1.50
CA LYS A 63 15.60 16.91 -2.07
C LYS A 63 14.77 15.63 -2.10
N ILE A 64 15.37 14.50 -2.44
CA ILE A 64 14.73 13.18 -2.44
C ILE A 64 14.29 12.82 -1.02
N LEU A 65 15.21 12.90 -0.05
CA LEU A 65 14.91 12.57 1.35
C LEU A 65 13.79 13.46 1.92
N ARG A 66 13.85 14.77 1.71
CA ARG A 66 12.76 15.69 2.14
C ARG A 66 11.42 15.36 1.51
N THR A 67 11.42 14.93 0.24
CA THR A 67 10.18 14.54 -0.44
C THR A 67 9.61 13.26 0.16
N LEU A 68 10.46 12.26 0.44
CA LEU A 68 10.07 11.02 1.09
C LEU A 68 9.53 11.25 2.51
N GLU A 69 10.24 12.06 3.31
CA GLU A 69 9.82 12.43 4.67
C GLU A 69 8.50 13.21 4.67
N ARG A 70 8.34 14.18 3.76
CA ARG A 70 7.08 14.91 3.60
C ARG A 70 5.93 13.98 3.20
N ASN A 71 6.18 13.05 2.28
CA ASN A 71 5.18 12.08 1.85
C ASN A 71 4.80 11.12 2.99
N ALA A 72 5.77 10.62 3.77
CA ALA A 72 5.50 9.80 4.94
C ALA A 72 4.66 10.55 5.99
N LYS A 73 4.96 11.83 6.22
CA LYS A 73 4.18 12.68 7.12
C LYS A 73 2.77 12.98 6.61
N GLN A 74 2.63 13.15 5.29
CA GLN A 74 1.36 13.53 4.65
C GLN A 74 0.41 12.35 4.46
N TYR A 75 0.95 11.17 4.13
CA TYR A 75 0.17 9.98 3.80
C TYR A 75 0.13 8.95 4.92
N GLY A 76 0.94 9.14 5.95
CA GLY A 76 1.14 8.17 7.03
C GLY A 76 2.05 7.01 6.60
N PRO A 77 2.37 6.13 7.56
CA PRO A 77 3.12 4.90 7.29
C PRO A 77 2.41 4.05 6.23
N ALA A 78 3.20 3.46 5.33
CA ALA A 78 2.69 2.53 4.33
C ALA A 78 3.09 1.11 4.69
N TYR A 79 2.10 0.24 4.83
CA TYR A 79 2.26 -1.14 5.21
C TYR A 79 2.13 -1.99 3.96
N SER A 80 3.22 -2.63 3.57
CA SER A 80 3.19 -3.55 2.44
C SER A 80 2.76 -4.92 2.93
N PHE A 81 1.84 -5.55 2.23
CA PHE A 81 1.42 -6.92 2.46
C PHE A 81 1.35 -7.69 1.15
N GLN A 82 1.23 -9.00 1.24
CA GLN A 82 1.10 -9.87 0.09
C GLN A 82 0.06 -10.94 0.37
N ILE A 83 -0.79 -11.19 -0.62
CA ILE A 83 -1.76 -12.29 -0.64
C ILE A 83 -1.30 -13.24 -1.74
N SER A 84 -1.12 -14.51 -1.39
CA SER A 84 -0.74 -15.54 -2.35
C SER A 84 -1.82 -16.60 -2.40
N ASP A 85 -2.29 -16.94 -3.59
CA ASP A 85 -3.22 -18.05 -3.80
C ASP A 85 -2.71 -18.93 -4.94
N GLU A 86 -3.34 -20.07 -5.18
CA GLU A 86 -3.02 -21.00 -6.28
C GLU A 86 -3.03 -20.29 -7.64
N SER A 87 -3.80 -19.22 -7.76
CA SER A 87 -3.99 -18.44 -8.97
C SER A 87 -2.98 -17.30 -9.17
N GLY A 88 -2.17 -16.95 -8.16
CA GLY A 88 -1.17 -15.90 -8.29
C GLY A 88 -0.88 -15.09 -7.03
N ILE A 89 -0.15 -13.99 -7.22
CA ILE A 89 0.30 -13.11 -6.14
C ILE A 89 -0.32 -11.73 -6.31
N VAL A 90 -0.88 -11.21 -5.23
CA VAL A 90 -1.39 -9.85 -5.11
C VAL A 90 -0.57 -9.13 -4.05
N ASN A 91 0.07 -8.05 -4.44
CA ASN A 91 0.77 -7.17 -3.51
C ASN A 91 -0.15 -6.05 -3.07
N GLY A 92 -0.18 -5.80 -1.78
CA GLY A 92 -0.96 -4.76 -1.15
C GLY A 92 -0.11 -3.65 -0.56
N VAL A 93 -0.65 -2.44 -0.58
CA VAL A 93 -0.14 -1.31 0.19
C VAL A 93 -1.31 -0.71 0.97
N LEU A 94 -1.15 -0.60 2.28
CA LEU A 94 -2.14 -0.04 3.18
C LEU A 94 -1.58 1.21 3.85
N ARG A 95 -2.36 2.29 3.81
CA ARG A 95 -2.08 3.57 4.47
C ARG A 95 -3.31 4.03 5.24
N PRO A 96 -3.17 4.98 6.17
CA PRO A 96 -4.32 5.62 6.81
C PRO A 96 -5.34 6.25 5.85
N ILE A 97 -4.93 6.57 4.62
CA ILE A 97 -5.78 7.26 3.64
C ILE A 97 -6.12 6.41 2.41
N ASP A 98 -5.45 5.29 2.20
CA ASP A 98 -5.67 4.47 1.01
C ASP A 98 -5.36 2.99 1.26
N ILE A 99 -5.99 2.13 0.46
CA ILE A 99 -5.64 0.71 0.33
C ILE A 99 -5.49 0.43 -1.15
N THR A 100 -4.36 -0.12 -1.56
CA THR A 100 -4.11 -0.50 -2.96
C THR A 100 -3.72 -1.96 -3.06
N PHE A 101 -4.34 -2.69 -3.97
CA PHE A 101 -3.99 -4.06 -4.32
C PHE A 101 -3.53 -4.10 -5.78
N MET A 102 -2.41 -4.75 -6.04
CA MET A 102 -1.77 -4.86 -7.35
C MET A 102 -1.51 -6.34 -7.65
N ALA A 103 -2.10 -6.84 -8.73
CA ALA A 103 -1.84 -8.19 -9.20
C ALA A 103 -0.53 -8.27 -10.01
N GLU A 104 0.39 -9.16 -9.63
CA GLU A 104 1.63 -9.37 -10.38
C GLU A 104 1.43 -10.20 -11.65
N SER A 105 0.44 -11.08 -11.65
CA SER A 105 0.13 -12.02 -12.74
C SER A 105 -1.34 -11.98 -13.10
N THR A 106 -1.75 -12.78 -14.09
CA THR A 106 -3.16 -13.11 -14.31
C THR A 106 -3.71 -13.69 -13.01
N ILE A 107 -4.72 -13.05 -12.44
CA ILE A 107 -5.40 -13.54 -11.24
C ILE A 107 -6.67 -14.27 -11.63
N SER A 108 -7.15 -15.13 -10.75
CA SER A 108 -8.47 -15.73 -10.94
C SER A 108 -9.57 -14.67 -10.84
N PRO A 109 -10.60 -14.72 -11.69
CA PRO A 109 -11.78 -13.86 -11.57
C PRO A 109 -12.40 -13.91 -10.17
N GLU A 110 -12.36 -15.07 -9.51
CA GLU A 110 -12.87 -15.29 -8.17
C GLU A 110 -12.08 -14.47 -7.13
N LEU A 111 -10.74 -14.48 -7.18
CA LEU A 111 -9.92 -13.66 -6.28
C LEU A 111 -10.14 -12.17 -6.53
N TRP A 112 -10.28 -11.76 -7.79
CA TRP A 112 -10.57 -10.37 -8.14
C TRP A 112 -11.92 -9.91 -7.58
N GLU A 113 -12.97 -10.71 -7.76
CA GLU A 113 -14.30 -10.40 -7.25
C GLU A 113 -14.30 -10.29 -5.72
N ARG A 114 -13.56 -11.16 -5.04
CA ARG A 114 -13.36 -11.08 -3.58
C ARG A 114 -12.65 -9.79 -3.16
N LEU A 115 -11.58 -9.39 -3.86
CA LEU A 115 -10.89 -8.11 -3.60
C LEU A 115 -11.83 -6.91 -3.80
N VAL A 116 -12.63 -6.92 -4.88
CA VAL A 116 -13.62 -5.88 -5.15
C VAL A 116 -14.66 -5.81 -4.03
N LYS A 117 -15.23 -6.95 -3.62
CA LYS A 117 -16.20 -7.02 -2.51
C LYS A 117 -15.59 -6.56 -1.19
N PHE A 118 -14.36 -6.99 -0.90
CA PHE A 118 -13.62 -6.57 0.29
C PHE A 118 -13.44 -5.05 0.32
N VAL A 119 -13.06 -4.43 -0.80
CA VAL A 119 -12.90 -2.97 -0.85
C VAL A 119 -14.24 -2.24 -0.78
N GLN A 120 -15.29 -2.77 -1.40
CA GLN A 120 -16.64 -2.19 -1.39
C GLN A 120 -17.34 -2.25 -0.03
N GLN A 121 -16.90 -3.11 0.90
CA GLN A 121 -17.48 -3.18 2.24
C GLN A 121 -17.16 -1.92 3.07
N PHE A 122 -16.11 -1.18 2.68
CA PHE A 122 -15.75 0.08 3.31
C PHE A 122 -16.59 1.19 2.70
N ASP A 123 -17.58 1.68 3.45
CA ASP A 123 -18.43 2.82 3.06
C ASP A 123 -17.70 4.17 3.21
N ILE A 124 -16.38 4.17 2.97
CA ILE A 124 -15.49 5.30 3.16
C ILE A 124 -14.59 5.47 1.94
N GLY A 125 -14.74 6.59 1.24
CA GLY A 125 -13.89 6.92 0.10
C GLY A 125 -14.41 6.43 -1.25
N LYS A 126 -13.50 6.38 -2.23
CA LYS A 126 -13.80 6.05 -3.62
C LYS A 126 -13.02 4.82 -4.06
N VAL A 127 -13.73 3.85 -4.63
CA VAL A 127 -13.14 2.65 -5.24
C VAL A 127 -12.79 2.93 -6.69
N SER A 128 -11.57 2.60 -7.11
CA SER A 128 -11.11 2.67 -8.49
C SER A 128 -10.45 1.36 -8.90
N THR A 129 -10.80 0.85 -10.09
CA THR A 129 -10.22 -0.36 -10.68
C THR A 129 -9.56 -0.02 -12.02
N PHE A 130 -8.37 -0.54 -12.25
CA PHE A 130 -7.59 -0.36 -13.48
C PHE A 130 -7.11 -1.74 -13.96
N ASP A 131 -7.24 -2.04 -15.25
CA ASP A 131 -6.77 -3.30 -15.86
C ASP A 131 -5.30 -3.21 -16.34
#